data_AF-A0A661DNS0-F1
#
_entry.id   AF-A0A661DNS0-F1
#
_cell.length_a   1.000
_cell.length_b   1.000
_cell.length_c   1.000
_cell.angle_alpha   90.00
_cell.angle_beta   90.00
_cell.angle_gamma   90.00
#
_symmetry.space_group_name_H-M   'P 1'
#
loop_
_entity.id
_entity.type
_entity.pdbx_description
1 polymer ?
#
loop_
_entity_poly.entity_id
_entity_poly.type
_entity_poly.pdbx_seq_one_letter_code
_entity_poly.pdbx_strand_id
1 'polypeptide(L)'
;MGIKKLLKHLDEFFDQSKKKQKKKSEKLSKLIVSLEEKKSEIKDSLKTEAIKCKKSKKTYELCKEFKALCRMLKKAKKQEDYIKNDGL
;
A
#
# COMPACT_ATOMS: atom_id res chain seq x y z
N MET A 1 10.25 -0.52 -8.55
CA MET A 1 9.93 -1.59 -7.57
C MET A 1 8.52 -2.12 -7.86
N GLY A 2 8.30 -3.43 -7.97
CA GLY A 2 6.98 -4.00 -8.26
C GLY A 2 6.05 -4.01 -7.04
N ILE A 3 4.74 -3.90 -7.27
CA ILE A 3 3.70 -3.86 -6.21
C ILE A 3 3.83 -5.03 -5.23
N LYS A 4 4.04 -6.25 -5.72
CA LYS A 4 4.22 -7.44 -4.87
C LYS A 4 5.37 -7.30 -3.88
N LYS A 5 6.47 -6.65 -4.28
CA LYS A 5 7.64 -6.43 -3.40
C LYS A 5 7.34 -5.38 -2.33
N LEU A 6 6.62 -4.32 -2.70
CA LEU A 6 6.11 -3.31 -1.78
C LEU A 6 5.19 -3.94 -0.73
N LEU A 7 4.23 -4.76 -1.17
CA LEU A 7 3.31 -5.47 -0.28
C LEU A 7 4.07 -6.39 0.70
N LYS A 8 5.04 -7.16 0.20
CA LYS A 8 5.87 -8.03 1.04
C LYS A 8 6.67 -7.26 2.10
N HIS A 9 7.29 -6.14 1.73
CA HIS A 9 8.03 -5.31 2.69
C HIS A 9 7.13 -4.73 3.80
N LEU A 10 5.87 -4.47 3.51
CA LEU A 10 4.89 -4.02 4.50
C LEU A 10 4.43 -5.13 5.42
N ASP A 11 4.15 -6.33 4.89
CA ASP A 11 3.84 -7.49 5.72
C ASP A 11 5.02 -7.81 6.66
N GLU A 12 6.25 -7.83 6.14
CA GLU A 12 7.47 -8.01 6.94
C GLU A 12 7.68 -6.88 7.97
N PHE A 13 7.19 -5.67 7.70
CA PHE A 13 7.22 -4.58 8.67
C PHE A 13 6.19 -4.81 9.78
N PHE A 14 4.98 -5.24 9.45
CA PHE A 14 3.92 -5.51 10.42
C PHE A 14 4.22 -6.72 11.30
N ASP A 15 4.97 -7.70 10.81
CA ASP A 15 5.39 -8.87 11.59
C ASP A 15 6.50 -8.55 12.61
N GLN A 16 7.12 -7.36 12.55
CA GLN A 16 8.13 -6.96 13.53
C GLN A 16 7.51 -6.56 14.88
N SER A 17 8.25 -6.72 15.97
CA SER A 17 7.85 -6.21 17.30
C SER A 17 7.59 -4.70 17.28
N LYS A 18 6.61 -4.22 18.05
CA LYS A 18 6.25 -2.78 18.17
C LYS A 18 7.45 -1.85 18.42
N LYS A 19 8.42 -2.27 19.25
CA LYS A 19 9.66 -1.51 19.54
C LYS A 19 10.55 -1.31 18.30
N LYS A 20 10.65 -2.33 17.44
CA LYS A 20 11.37 -2.25 16.15
C LYS A 20 10.60 -1.42 15.12
N GLN A 21 9.27 -1.50 15.12
CA GLN A 21 8.43 -0.69 14.24
C GLN A 21 8.54 0.81 14.56
N LYS A 22 8.49 1.20 15.85
CA LYS A 22 8.71 2.59 16.30
C LYS A 22 10.04 3.16 15.80
N LYS A 23 11.15 2.41 15.97
CA LYS A 23 12.48 2.81 15.48
C LYS A 23 12.57 2.95 13.96
N LYS A 24 11.63 2.38 13.22
CA LYS A 24 11.57 2.40 11.76
C LYS A 24 10.34 3.15 11.26
N SER A 25 9.72 4.03 12.06
CA SER A 25 8.54 4.79 11.66
C SER A 25 8.78 5.59 10.38
N GLU A 26 9.99 6.15 10.22
CA GLU A 26 10.40 6.86 9.01
C GLU A 26 10.41 5.96 7.76
N LYS A 27 10.75 4.67 7.92
CA LYS A 27 10.64 3.68 6.83
C LYS A 27 9.19 3.35 6.51
N LEU A 28 8.31 3.33 7.51
CA LEU A 28 6.87 3.14 7.31
C LEU A 28 6.27 4.31 6.52
N SER A 29 6.59 5.56 6.89
CA SER A 29 6.11 6.74 6.17
C SER A 29 6.59 6.75 4.71
N LYS A 30 7.85 6.41 4.45
CA LYS A 30 8.39 6.26 3.08
C LYS A 30 7.64 5.16 2.29
N LEU A 31 7.35 4.02 2.92
CA LEU A 31 6.56 2.95 2.31
C LEU A 31 5.10 3.38 2.03
N ILE A 32 4.49 4.17 2.91
CA ILE A 32 3.14 4.72 2.70
C ILE A 32 3.12 5.63 1.47
N VAL A 33 4.08 6.55 1.35
CA VAL A 33 4.20 7.44 0.18
C VAL A 33 4.32 6.63 -1.11
N SER A 34 5.23 5.66 -1.16
CA SER A 34 5.39 4.79 -2.33
C SER A 34 4.14 3.97 -2.66
N LEU A 35 3.37 3.54 -1.66
CA LEU A 35 2.09 2.88 -1.89
C LEU A 35 1.02 3.82 -2.46
N GLU A 36 0.99 5.08 -2.02
CA GLU A 36 0.04 6.09 -2.52
C GLU A 36 0.33 6.45 -3.98
N GLU A 37 1.60 6.65 -4.33
CA GLU A 37 2.04 6.86 -5.71
C GLU A 37 1.60 5.69 -6.59
N LYS A 38 1.91 4.45 -6.18
CA LYS A 38 1.50 3.23 -6.91
C LYS A 38 -0.01 3.10 -7.01
N LYS A 39 -0.76 3.48 -5.97
CA LYS A 39 -2.22 3.48 -6.00
C LYS A 39 -2.74 4.46 -7.05
N SER A 40 -2.12 5.64 -7.18
CA SER A 40 -2.48 6.61 -8.22
C SER A 40 -2.18 6.06 -9.61
N GLU A 41 -0.99 5.49 -9.84
CA GLU A 41 -0.62 4.88 -11.11
C GLU A 41 -1.60 3.77 -11.54
N ILE A 42 -1.98 2.87 -10.63
CA ILE A 42 -2.97 1.82 -10.94
C ILE A 42 -4.34 2.42 -11.19
N LYS A 43 -4.74 3.47 -10.45
CA LYS A 43 -6.02 4.14 -10.67
C LYS A 43 -6.10 4.74 -12.07
N ASP A 44 -5.03 5.37 -12.54
CA ASP A 44 -5.00 5.93 -13.89
C ASP A 44 -4.94 4.84 -14.95
N SER A 45 -4.14 3.78 -14.73
CA SER A 45 -4.14 2.59 -15.57
C SER A 45 -5.53 1.93 -15.66
N LEU A 46 -6.27 1.88 -14.55
CA LEU A 46 -7.65 1.40 -14.50
C LEU A 46 -8.59 2.26 -15.32
N LYS A 47 -8.49 3.59 -15.24
CA LYS A 47 -9.31 4.49 -16.06
C LYS A 47 -9.02 4.25 -17.54
N THR A 48 -7.75 4.23 -17.94
CA THR A 48 -7.35 4.02 -19.34
C THR A 48 -7.82 2.66 -19.85
N GLU A 49 -7.65 1.59 -19.06
CA GLU A 49 -8.07 0.25 -19.46
C GLU A 49 -9.59 0.10 -19.44
N ALA A 50 -10.30 0.74 -18.50
CA ALA A 50 -11.76 0.69 -18.42
C ALA A 50 -12.44 1.44 -19.58
N ILE A 51 -11.82 2.51 -20.08
CA ILE A 51 -12.25 3.20 -21.32
C ILE A 51 -12.18 2.23 -22.50
N LYS A 52 -11.11 1.42 -22.59
CA LYS A 52 -10.94 0.43 -23.65
C LYS A 52 -11.88 -0.76 -23.50
N CYS A 53 -11.89 -1.40 -22.33
CA CYS A 53 -12.71 -2.57 -22.05
C CYS A 53 -12.87 -2.83 -20.55
N LYS A 54 -13.99 -2.41 -19.97
CA LYS A 54 -14.32 -2.54 -18.55
C LYS A 54 -14.33 -3.99 -18.02
N LYS A 55 -14.58 -4.99 -18.87
CA LYS A 55 -14.65 -6.42 -18.49
C LYS A 55 -13.40 -7.22 -18.87
N SER A 56 -12.33 -6.56 -19.30
CA SER A 56 -11.11 -7.27 -19.66
C SER A 56 -10.47 -7.94 -18.44
N LYS A 57 -9.77 -9.05 -18.67
CA LYS A 57 -8.92 -9.70 -17.65
C LYS A 57 -7.93 -8.71 -17.04
N LYS A 58 -7.43 -7.76 -17.85
CA LYS A 58 -6.51 -6.71 -17.41
C LYS A 58 -7.16 -5.73 -16.43
N THR A 59 -8.38 -5.27 -16.70
CA THR A 59 -9.15 -4.44 -15.76
C THR A 59 -9.44 -5.19 -14.46
N TYR A 60 -9.72 -6.49 -14.52
CA TYR A 60 -9.93 -7.33 -13.35
C TYR A 60 -8.66 -7.43 -12.48
N GLU A 61 -7.51 -7.76 -13.08
CA GLU A 61 -6.24 -7.83 -12.35
C GLU A 61 -5.86 -6.47 -11.75
N LEU A 62 -5.98 -5.37 -12.51
CA LEU A 62 -5.72 -4.03 -11.99
C LEU A 62 -6.67 -3.66 -10.83
N CYS A 63 -7.95 -4.05 -10.89
CA CYS A 63 -8.90 -3.86 -9.79
C CYS A 63 -8.48 -4.64 -8.54
N LYS A 64 -8.00 -5.88 -8.72
CA LYS A 64 -7.54 -6.74 -7.64
C LYS A 64 -6.30 -6.16 -6.95
N GLU A 65 -5.33 -5.69 -7.74
CA GLU A 65 -4.13 -5.02 -7.23
C GLU A 65 -4.47 -3.71 -6.51
N PHE A 66 -5.36 -2.89 -7.08
CA PHE A 66 -5.84 -1.66 -6.46
C PHE A 66 -6.49 -1.91 -5.09
N LYS A 67 -7.34 -2.93 -4.98
CA LYS A 67 -7.97 -3.34 -3.72
C LYS A 67 -6.93 -3.80 -2.69
N ALA A 68 -5.93 -4.57 -3.11
CA ALA A 68 -4.85 -5.02 -2.22
C ALA A 68 -4.05 -3.83 -1.68
N LEU A 69 -3.67 -2.89 -2.54
CA LEU A 69 -2.99 -1.64 -2.14
C LEU A 69 -3.82 -0.83 -1.16
N CYS A 70 -5.13 -0.68 -1.40
CA CYS A 70 -6.00 0.09 -0.51
C CYS A 70 -6.09 -0.53 0.90
N ARG A 71 -6.19 -1.86 0.99
CA ARG A 71 -6.20 -2.58 2.28
C ARG A 71 -4.89 -2.36 3.04
N MET A 72 -3.77 -2.39 2.32
CA MET A 72 -2.44 -2.27 2.91
C MET A 72 -2.13 -0.84 3.34
N LEU A 73 -2.51 0.16 2.54
CA LEU A 73 -2.47 1.57 2.94
C LEU A 73 -3.28 1.83 4.20
N LYS A 74 -4.49 1.25 4.32
CA LYS A 74 -5.31 1.41 5.52
C LYS A 74 -4.62 0.84 6.76
N LYS A 75 -3.99 -0.33 6.66
CA LYS A 75 -3.20 -0.93 7.75
C LYS A 75 -1.99 -0.05 8.10
N ALA A 76 -1.26 0.41 7.09
CA ALA A 76 -0.06 1.22 7.27
C ALA A 76 -0.34 2.55 7.95
N LYS A 77 -1.39 3.28 7.51
CA LYS A 77 -1.83 4.52 8.15
C LYS A 77 -2.27 4.30 9.60
N LYS A 78 -3.07 3.26 9.85
CA LYS A 78 -3.48 2.92 11.23
C LYS A 78 -2.27 2.64 12.14
N GLN A 79 -1.24 1.98 11.61
CA GLN A 79 -0.02 1.69 12.35
C GLN A 79 0.84 2.94 12.55
N GLU A 80 0.91 3.82 11.56
CA GLU A 80 1.58 5.12 11.67
C GLU A 80 0.91 5.99 12.74
N ASP A 81 -0.42 6.05 12.75
CA ASP A 81 -1.21 6.75 13.76
C ASP A 81 -0.99 6.13 15.15
N TYR A 82 -0.99 4.80 15.25
CA TYR A 82 -0.67 4.10 16.50
C TYR A 82 0.73 4.50 17.00
N ILE A 83 1.75 4.46 16.14
CA ILE A 83 3.12 4.84 16.50
C ILE A 83 3.20 6.31 16.96
N LYS A 84 2.47 7.22 16.30
CA LYS A 84 2.42 8.65 16.64
C LYS A 84 1.69 8.93 17.96
N ASN A 85 0.62 8.18 18.26
CA ASN A 85 -0.22 8.40 19.44
C ASN A 85 0.21 7.60 20.69
N ASP A 86 0.87 6.45 20.55
CA ASP A 86 1.41 5.65 21.66
C ASP A 86 2.77 6.20 22.17
N GLY A 87 3.12 7.43 21.80
CA GLY A 87 4.36 8.13 22.16
C GLY A 87 4.25 8.99 23.42
N LEU A 88 3.55 8.51 24.45
CA LEU A 88 3.63 9.00 25.84
C LEU A 88 4.46 8.02 26.67
#